data_AF-S9QTE0-F1
#
_entry.id   AF-S9QTE0-F1
#
_cell.length_a   1.000
_cell.length_b   1.000
_cell.length_c   1.000
_cell.angle_alpha   90.00
_cell.angle_beta   90.00
_cell.angle_gamma   90.00
#
_symmetry.space_group_name_H-M   'P 1'
#
loop_
_entity.id
_entity.type
_entity.pdbx_description
1 polymer ?
#
loop_
_entity_poly.entity_id
_entity_poly.type
_entity_poly.pdbx_seq_one_letter_code
_entity_poly.pdbx_strand_id
1 'polypeptide(L)'
;MSVLYIRLPTEYLEERGPDHVRALALDLAAELPFNSGYVDFALCTDPWNFNEVLPLIHPRFPGIHLASNSAVLSMDTWVEGVHWMNFLGQPVLGQLGGVAALREALSLPGITLQEMSGDRVLITLGEQPEPGDILAGQTLPRHRALARHLEPYLHRWPASDFRVATEQLRRWERRFLE
;
A
#
# COMPACT_ATOMS: atom_id res chain seq x y z
N MET A 1 15.38 -7.99 11.47
CA MET A 1 14.26 -7.39 10.71
C MET A 1 13.23 -6.94 11.71
N SER A 2 12.83 -5.68 11.63
CA SER A 2 11.90 -5.05 12.57
C SER A 2 10.65 -4.66 11.79
N VAL A 3 9.48 -4.73 12.42
CA VAL A 3 8.22 -4.29 11.82
C VAL A 3 7.48 -3.44 12.85
N LEU A 4 6.93 -2.32 12.39
CA LEU A 4 5.96 -1.54 13.15
C LEU A 4 4.61 -1.71 12.47
N TYR A 5 3.59 -2.05 13.26
CA TYR A 5 2.22 -2.16 12.81
C TYR A 5 1.32 -1.41 13.77
N ILE A 6 0.55 -0.45 13.25
CA ILE A 6 -0.35 0.38 14.01
C ILE A 6 -1.71 0.33 13.33
N ARG A 7 -2.76 0.15 14.13
CA ARG A 7 -4.14 0.33 13.69
C ARG A 7 -4.70 1.58 14.33
N LEU A 8 -5.26 2.44 13.51
CA LEU A 8 -6.03 3.59 13.94
C LEU A 8 -7.50 3.25 13.68
N PRO A 9 -8.41 3.55 14.62
CA PRO A 9 -9.84 3.43 14.35
C PRO A 9 -10.23 4.39 13.23
N THR A 10 -11.27 4.06 12.45
CA THR A 10 -11.72 4.91 11.33
C THR A 10 -12.10 6.31 11.81
N GLU A 11 -12.67 6.39 13.01
CA GLU A 11 -13.01 7.63 13.71
C GLU A 11 -11.81 8.56 13.87
N TYR A 12 -10.58 8.01 14.03
CA TYR A 12 -9.38 8.84 14.11
C TYR A 12 -9.09 9.58 12.80
N LEU A 13 -9.31 8.92 11.65
CA LEU A 13 -9.18 9.55 10.34
C LEU A 13 -10.31 10.58 10.12
N GLU A 14 -11.54 10.25 10.50
CA GLU A 14 -12.70 11.14 10.34
C GLU A 14 -12.58 12.40 11.19
N GLU A 15 -12.15 12.27 12.45
CA GLU A 15 -12.05 13.39 13.39
C GLU A 15 -10.80 14.26 13.17
N ARG A 16 -9.66 13.65 12.80
CA ARG A 16 -8.37 14.35 12.68
C ARG A 16 -8.02 14.74 11.25
N GLY A 17 -8.65 14.10 10.27
CA GLY A 17 -8.39 14.28 8.85
C GLY A 17 -7.14 13.55 8.34
N PRO A 18 -7.02 13.42 7.02
CA PRO A 18 -5.94 12.67 6.38
C PRO A 18 -4.56 13.30 6.60
N ASP A 19 -4.47 14.63 6.65
CA ASP A 19 -3.20 15.34 6.88
C ASP A 19 -2.58 14.99 8.24
N HIS A 20 -3.41 14.80 9.27
CA HIS A 20 -2.94 14.40 10.59
C HIS A 20 -2.39 12.97 10.59
N VAL A 21 -3.08 12.05 9.91
CA VAL A 21 -2.61 10.66 9.75
C VAL A 21 -1.31 10.62 8.95
N ARG A 22 -1.19 11.44 7.91
CA ARG A 22 0.04 11.59 7.12
C ARG A 22 1.19 12.14 7.96
N ALA A 23 0.95 13.15 8.79
CA ALA A 23 1.95 13.72 9.68
C ALA A 23 2.45 12.67 10.68
N LEU A 24 1.54 11.92 11.33
CA LEU A 24 1.89 10.82 12.22
C LEU A 24 2.74 9.75 11.51
N ALA A 25 2.38 9.37 10.29
CA ALA A 25 3.13 8.39 9.52
C ALA A 25 4.56 8.88 9.19
N LEU A 26 4.72 10.16 8.86
CA LEU A 26 6.02 10.78 8.62
C LEU A 26 6.89 10.81 9.88
N ASP A 27 6.32 11.20 11.02
CA ASP A 27 7.03 11.25 12.30
C ASP A 27 7.56 9.86 12.69
N LEU A 28 6.74 8.82 12.54
CA LEU A 28 7.15 7.43 12.80
C LEU A 28 8.22 6.96 11.81
N ALA A 29 8.07 7.26 10.53
CA ALA A 29 8.99 6.85 9.48
C ALA A 29 10.36 7.56 9.59
N ALA A 30 10.41 8.76 10.18
CA ALA A 30 11.65 9.48 10.44
C ALA A 30 12.54 8.74 11.45
N GLU A 31 11.94 8.12 12.46
CA GLU A 31 12.64 7.45 13.57
C GLU A 31 13.05 6.00 13.27
N LEU A 32 12.43 5.38 12.26
CA LEU A 32 12.60 3.95 11.99
C LEU A 32 13.46 3.69 10.76
N PRO A 33 14.45 2.78 10.84
CA PRO A 33 15.07 2.23 9.65
C PRO A 33 14.08 1.29 8.96
N PHE A 34 13.71 1.60 7.71
CA PHE A 34 12.80 0.78 6.90
C PHE A 34 13.30 0.64 5.46
N ASN A 35 12.98 -0.49 4.84
CA ASN A 35 13.15 -0.73 3.41
C ASN A 35 11.86 -0.39 2.64
N SER A 36 10.71 -0.72 3.24
CA SER A 36 9.39 -0.41 2.70
C SER A 36 8.38 -0.22 3.85
N GLY A 37 7.27 0.44 3.56
CA GLY A 37 6.16 0.61 4.49
C GLY A 37 4.96 1.23 3.78
N TYR A 38 3.80 1.22 4.43
CA TYR A 38 2.59 1.79 3.84
C TYR A 38 1.60 2.28 4.90
N VAL A 39 0.66 3.12 4.46
CA VAL A 39 -0.56 3.46 5.20
C VAL A 39 -1.72 3.40 4.23
N ASP A 40 -2.82 2.78 4.65
CA ASP A 40 -4.00 2.61 3.83
C ASP A 40 -5.28 2.51 4.65
N PHE A 41 -6.42 2.66 3.98
CA PHE A 41 -7.71 2.30 4.54
C PHE A 41 -7.90 0.77 4.46
N ALA A 42 -8.02 0.12 5.61
CA ALA A 42 -7.98 -1.33 5.69
C ALA A 42 -9.22 -1.92 6.37
N LEU A 43 -9.72 -3.01 5.80
CA LEU A 43 -10.61 -3.94 6.49
C LEU A 43 -9.73 -4.93 7.27
N CYS A 44 -9.74 -4.83 8.60
CA CYS A 44 -9.02 -5.77 9.46
C CYS A 44 -9.88 -7.01 9.72
N THR A 45 -9.40 -8.19 9.34
CA THR A 45 -10.06 -9.46 9.68
C THR A 45 -9.01 -10.53 9.97
N ASP A 46 -9.46 -11.61 10.59
CA ASP A 46 -8.63 -12.80 10.71
C ASP A 46 -8.28 -13.35 9.30
N PRO A 47 -7.00 -13.68 9.02
CA PRO A 47 -6.58 -14.38 7.81
C PRO A 47 -7.47 -15.57 7.41
N TRP A 48 -8.03 -16.32 8.37
CA TRP A 48 -8.94 -17.45 8.07
C TRP A 48 -10.17 -17.03 7.25
N ASN A 49 -10.59 -15.77 7.34
CA ASN A 49 -11.76 -15.23 6.63
C ASN A 49 -11.42 -14.62 5.26
N PHE A 50 -10.14 -14.53 4.89
CA PHE A 50 -9.73 -13.84 3.65
C PHE A 50 -10.37 -14.47 2.42
N ASN A 51 -10.51 -15.80 2.40
CA ASN A 51 -11.11 -16.52 1.27
C ASN A 51 -12.58 -16.15 1.05
N GLU A 52 -13.30 -15.79 2.11
CA GLU A 52 -14.71 -15.38 2.06
C GLU A 52 -14.87 -13.88 1.80
N VAL A 53 -13.98 -13.05 2.36
CA VAL A 53 -14.09 -11.59 2.32
C VAL A 53 -13.55 -10.99 1.01
N LEU A 54 -12.42 -11.47 0.50
CA LEU A 54 -11.78 -10.93 -0.70
C LEU A 54 -12.74 -10.84 -1.93
N PRO A 55 -13.57 -11.86 -2.26
CA PRO A 55 -14.46 -11.81 -3.43
C PRO A 55 -15.62 -10.84 -3.26
N LEU A 56 -15.96 -10.47 -2.02
CA LEU A 56 -17.07 -9.57 -1.73
C LEU A 56 -16.64 -8.10 -1.85
N ILE A 57 -15.38 -7.80 -1.53
CA ILE A 57 -14.87 -6.43 -1.46
C ILE A 57 -14.13 -6.03 -2.72
N HIS A 58 -13.09 -6.79 -3.11
CA HIS A 58 -12.13 -6.33 -4.11
C HIS A 58 -12.65 -6.13 -5.54
N PRO A 59 -13.64 -6.91 -6.03
CA PRO A 59 -14.19 -6.65 -7.36
C PRO A 59 -14.83 -5.27 -7.51
N ARG A 60 -15.26 -4.66 -6.39
CA ARG A 60 -15.89 -3.34 -6.39
C ARG A 60 -14.98 -2.26 -5.80
N PHE A 61 -14.33 -2.53 -4.67
CA PHE A 61 -13.56 -1.55 -3.88
C PHE A 61 -12.07 -1.94 -3.82
N PRO A 62 -11.32 -1.85 -4.93
CA PRO A 62 -9.93 -2.35 -4.98
C PRO A 62 -8.95 -1.56 -4.09
N GLY A 63 -9.31 -0.35 -3.64
CA GLY A 63 -8.51 0.47 -2.73
C GLY A 63 -8.68 0.13 -1.26
N ILE A 64 -9.65 -0.72 -0.89
CA ILE A 64 -9.73 -1.22 0.50
C ILE A 64 -8.66 -2.29 0.69
N HIS A 65 -7.67 -2.03 1.54
CA HIS A 65 -6.67 -3.03 1.88
C HIS A 65 -7.25 -4.10 2.82
N LEU A 66 -6.85 -5.36 2.65
CA LEU A 66 -7.23 -6.43 3.57
C LEU A 66 -6.05 -6.71 4.49
N ALA A 67 -6.15 -6.28 5.75
CA ALA A 67 -5.08 -6.40 6.73
C ALA A 67 -5.34 -7.58 7.68
N SER A 68 -4.27 -8.33 7.99
CA SER A 68 -4.24 -9.28 9.11
C SER A 68 -4.29 -8.53 10.45
N ASN A 69 -4.64 -9.24 11.52
CA ASN A 69 -4.59 -8.73 12.90
C ASN A 69 -3.18 -8.55 13.47
N SER A 70 -2.14 -8.95 12.72
CA SER A 70 -0.74 -8.87 13.14
C SER A 70 0.17 -8.38 12.03
N ALA A 71 1.32 -7.83 12.43
CA ALA A 71 2.40 -7.53 11.51
C ALA A 71 2.93 -8.79 10.83
N VAL A 72 3.38 -8.66 9.58
CA VAL A 72 4.06 -9.74 8.86
C VAL A 72 5.53 -9.46 8.77
N LEU A 73 6.34 -10.41 9.22
CA LEU A 73 7.79 -10.27 9.22
C LEU A 73 8.42 -10.64 7.88
N SER A 74 7.78 -11.43 7.00
CA SER A 74 8.42 -12.02 5.81
C SER A 74 8.62 -11.08 4.61
N MET A 75 8.62 -9.77 4.81
CA MET A 75 8.68 -8.78 3.72
C MET A 75 10.09 -8.53 3.16
N ASP A 76 11.13 -8.72 3.99
CA ASP A 76 12.54 -8.46 3.63
C ASP A 76 12.75 -7.16 2.84
N THR A 77 13.06 -7.25 1.54
CA THR A 77 13.30 -6.11 0.64
C THR A 77 12.15 -5.82 -0.33
N TRP A 78 11.03 -6.53 -0.20
CA TRP A 78 9.85 -6.39 -1.06
C TRP A 78 8.91 -5.28 -0.59
N VAL A 79 8.02 -4.86 -1.49
CA VAL A 79 6.93 -3.92 -1.20
C VAL A 79 5.62 -4.68 -1.12
N GLU A 80 4.77 -4.43 -0.14
CA GLU A 80 3.53 -5.21 0.07
C GLU A 80 2.57 -5.10 -1.11
N GLY A 81 2.33 -3.86 -1.53
CA GLY A 81 1.31 -3.54 -2.51
C GLY A 81 1.38 -2.07 -2.88
N VAL A 82 0.29 -1.59 -3.45
CA VAL A 82 0.07 -0.17 -3.69
C VAL A 82 -1.03 0.32 -2.77
N HIS A 83 -0.73 1.38 -2.05
CA HIS A 83 -1.57 1.95 -1.00
C HIS A 83 -1.74 3.45 -1.16
N TRP A 84 -2.58 4.07 -0.33
CA TRP A 84 -2.68 5.53 -0.25
C TRP A 84 -1.32 6.21 -0.01
N MET A 85 -0.53 5.70 0.94
CA MET A 85 0.85 6.15 1.20
C MET A 85 1.81 4.97 1.11
N ASN A 86 2.90 5.13 0.34
CA ASN A 86 3.91 4.10 0.11
C ASN A 86 5.28 4.67 0.46
N PHE A 87 5.92 4.09 1.46
CA PHE A 87 7.28 4.41 1.85
C PHE A 87 8.23 3.45 1.15
N LEU A 88 9.18 3.99 0.39
CA LEU A 88 10.18 3.21 -0.35
C LEU A 88 11.59 3.66 0.04
N GLY A 89 12.43 2.69 0.40
CA GLY A 89 13.87 2.86 0.59
C GLY A 89 14.65 1.89 -0.29
N GLN A 90 15.92 1.71 0.04
CA GLN A 90 16.77 0.71 -0.63
C GLN A 90 16.35 -0.72 -0.26
N PRO A 91 16.54 -1.71 -1.16
CA PRO A 91 17.14 -1.58 -2.51
C PRO A 91 16.15 -1.15 -3.59
N VAL A 92 14.84 -1.23 -3.34
CA VAL A 92 13.80 -1.03 -4.37
C VAL A 92 13.85 0.36 -4.98
N LEU A 93 14.05 1.40 -4.17
CA LEU A 93 14.19 2.77 -4.68
C LEU A 93 15.36 2.90 -5.67
N GLY A 94 16.51 2.28 -5.38
CA GLY A 94 17.64 2.26 -6.29
C GLY A 94 17.36 1.49 -7.59
N GLN A 95 16.67 0.35 -7.48
CA GLN A 95 16.27 -0.45 -8.64
C GLN A 95 15.26 0.28 -9.56
N LEU A 96 14.45 1.17 -8.98
CA LEU A 96 13.54 2.06 -9.70
C LEU A 96 14.24 3.29 -10.31
N GLY A 97 15.57 3.41 -10.19
CA GLY A 97 16.34 4.55 -10.71
C GLY A 97 16.32 5.79 -9.80
N GLY A 98 15.88 5.64 -8.55
CA GLY A 98 15.82 6.71 -7.56
C GLY A 98 14.62 7.65 -7.72
N VAL A 99 14.59 8.69 -6.90
CA VAL A 99 13.44 9.62 -6.81
C VAL A 99 13.23 10.41 -8.10
N ALA A 100 14.32 10.77 -8.79
CA ALA A 100 14.24 11.51 -10.05
C ALA A 100 13.51 10.70 -11.14
N ALA A 101 13.89 9.43 -11.31
CA ALA A 101 13.24 8.53 -12.26
C ALA A 101 11.76 8.28 -11.90
N LEU A 102 11.47 8.09 -10.60
CA LEU A 102 10.08 7.96 -10.14
C LEU A 102 9.25 9.20 -10.42
N ARG A 103 9.81 10.41 -10.24
CA ARG A 103 9.10 11.67 -10.49
C ARG A 103 8.76 11.84 -11.98
N GLU A 104 9.67 11.46 -12.86
CA GLU A 104 9.42 11.48 -14.31
C GLU A 104 8.34 10.46 -14.70
N ALA A 105 8.43 9.26 -14.15
CA ALA A 105 7.53 8.16 -14.48
C ALA A 105 6.12 8.32 -13.88
N LEU A 106 5.99 9.00 -12.73
CA LEU A 106 4.73 9.27 -12.02
C LEU A 106 4.28 10.72 -12.20
N SER A 107 4.11 11.15 -13.45
CA SER A 107 3.65 12.51 -13.81
C SER A 107 2.14 12.74 -13.67
N LEU A 108 1.40 11.76 -13.15
CA LEU A 108 -0.06 11.84 -13.00
C LEU A 108 -0.47 12.81 -11.87
N PRO A 109 -1.45 13.71 -12.09
CA PRO A 109 -1.93 14.63 -11.07
C PRO A 109 -2.42 13.93 -9.80
N GLY A 110 -2.08 14.51 -8.65
CA GLY A 110 -2.43 13.98 -7.33
C GLY A 110 -1.52 12.84 -6.86
N ILE A 111 -0.41 12.56 -7.53
CA ILE A 111 0.69 11.79 -6.95
C ILE A 111 1.74 12.76 -6.44
N THR A 112 2.10 12.67 -5.16
CA THR A 112 3.16 13.50 -4.57
C THR A 112 4.31 12.64 -4.11
N LEU A 113 5.54 13.08 -4.38
CA LEU A 113 6.77 12.43 -3.92
C LEU A 113 7.47 13.35 -2.93
N GLN A 114 7.68 12.89 -1.70
CA GLN A 114 8.43 13.59 -0.67
C GLN A 114 9.70 12.80 -0.34
N GLU A 115 10.86 13.40 -0.61
CA GLU A 115 12.15 12.84 -0.23
C GLU A 115 12.32 12.84 1.29
N MET A 116 12.96 11.80 1.80
CA MET A 116 13.24 11.60 3.21
C MET A 116 14.74 11.29 3.39
N SER A 117 15.25 11.49 4.60
CA SER A 117 16.65 11.18 4.92
C SER A 117 16.99 9.72 4.64
N GLY A 118 18.23 9.43 4.25
CA GLY A 118 18.73 8.05 4.07
C GLY A 118 18.23 7.35 2.80
N ASP A 119 18.13 8.07 1.68
CA ASP A 119 17.68 7.56 0.37
C ASP A 119 16.33 6.85 0.45
N ARG A 120 15.34 7.57 0.99
CA ARG A 120 13.96 7.12 1.15
C ARG A 120 13.00 8.14 0.54
N VAL A 121 11.82 7.68 0.14
CA VAL A 121 10.77 8.52 -0.42
C VAL A 121 9.40 8.07 0.08
N LEU A 122 8.54 9.04 0.38
CA LEU A 122 7.10 8.84 0.55
C LEU A 122 6.41 9.18 -0.77
N ILE A 123 5.63 8.24 -1.29
CA ILE A 123 4.71 8.44 -2.41
C ILE A 123 3.28 8.47 -1.85
N THR A 124 2.57 9.58 -2.05
CA THR A 124 1.17 9.72 -1.62
C THR A 124 0.25 9.80 -2.85
N LEU A 125 -0.84 9.05 -2.82
CA LEU A 125 -1.83 8.94 -3.91
C LEU A 125 -3.14 9.65 -3.53
N GLY A 126 -3.27 10.91 -3.89
CA GLY A 126 -4.41 11.74 -3.52
C GLY A 126 -4.33 12.27 -2.09
N GLU A 127 -5.33 13.06 -1.71
CA GLU A 127 -5.35 13.76 -0.41
C GLU A 127 -5.83 12.86 0.74
N GLN A 128 -6.55 11.78 0.45
CA GLN A 128 -7.13 10.86 1.41
C GLN A 128 -7.15 9.43 0.83
N PRO A 129 -7.26 8.37 1.65
CA PRO A 129 -7.33 7.02 1.12
C PRO A 129 -8.62 6.84 0.33
N GLU A 130 -8.51 6.33 -0.90
CA GLU A 130 -9.62 6.14 -1.82
C GLU A 130 -9.97 4.65 -1.92
N PRO A 131 -11.15 4.18 -1.44
CA PRO A 131 -11.54 2.78 -1.60
C PRO A 131 -11.78 2.40 -3.08
N GLY A 132 -12.02 3.39 -3.93
CA GLY A 132 -12.52 3.20 -5.30
C GLY A 132 -13.97 2.69 -5.30
N ASP A 133 -14.57 2.57 -6.48
CA ASP A 133 -15.85 1.90 -6.71
C ASP A 133 -15.94 1.66 -8.22
N ILE A 134 -15.61 0.45 -8.66
CA ILE A 134 -15.59 0.09 -10.08
C ILE A 134 -16.97 0.26 -10.73
N LEU A 135 -18.06 0.02 -9.98
CA LEU A 135 -19.42 0.20 -10.50
C LEU A 135 -19.77 1.68 -10.70
N ALA A 136 -19.14 2.57 -9.93
CA ALA A 136 -19.27 4.02 -10.09
C ALA A 136 -18.20 4.61 -11.03
N GLY A 137 -17.39 3.79 -11.69
CA GLY A 137 -16.32 4.24 -12.60
C GLY A 137 -15.06 4.78 -11.90
N GLN A 138 -14.95 4.62 -10.57
CA GLN A 138 -13.80 5.06 -9.79
C GLN A 138 -12.71 3.97 -9.83
N THR A 139 -11.85 4.02 -10.86
CA THR A 139 -10.89 2.96 -11.19
C THR A 139 -9.52 3.10 -10.54
N LEU A 140 -9.32 4.11 -9.69
CA LEU A 140 -8.06 4.40 -8.98
C LEU A 140 -6.83 4.53 -9.92
N PRO A 141 -6.85 5.46 -10.90
CA PRO A 141 -5.77 5.58 -11.89
C PRO A 141 -4.39 5.83 -11.28
N ARG A 142 -4.31 6.52 -10.13
CA ARG A 142 -3.05 6.77 -9.40
C ARG A 142 -2.43 5.49 -8.86
N HIS A 143 -3.26 4.61 -8.28
CA HIS A 143 -2.84 3.30 -7.79
C HIS A 143 -2.32 2.43 -8.93
N ARG A 144 -3.04 2.43 -10.05
CA ARG A 144 -2.66 1.69 -11.27
C ARG A 144 -1.36 2.18 -11.88
N ALA A 145 -1.14 3.51 -11.88
CA ALA A 145 0.10 4.09 -12.36
C ALA A 145 1.31 3.65 -11.52
N LEU A 146 1.19 3.70 -10.19
CA LEU A 146 2.25 3.23 -9.30
C LEU A 146 2.45 1.71 -9.41
N ALA A 147 1.37 0.93 -9.50
CA ALA A 147 1.44 -0.54 -9.58
C ALA A 147 2.28 -1.03 -10.76
N ARG A 148 2.14 -0.41 -11.94
CA ARG A 148 2.92 -0.76 -13.12
C ARG A 148 4.44 -0.61 -12.93
N HIS A 149 4.85 0.34 -12.09
CA HIS A 149 6.27 0.55 -11.77
C HIS A 149 6.75 -0.39 -10.67
N LEU A 150 5.89 -0.69 -9.70
CA LEU A 150 6.23 -1.58 -8.59
C LEU A 150 6.10 -3.07 -8.90
N GLU A 151 5.42 -3.48 -9.99
CA GLU A 151 5.14 -4.88 -10.33
C GLU A 151 6.34 -5.84 -10.13
N PRO A 152 7.59 -5.52 -10.54
CA PRO A 152 8.73 -6.41 -10.34
C PRO A 152 9.16 -6.59 -8.88
N TYR A 153 8.74 -5.68 -7.99
CA TYR A 153 9.16 -5.55 -6.60
C TYR A 153 8.03 -5.77 -5.59
N LEU A 154 6.83 -6.13 -6.07
CA LEU A 154 5.72 -6.49 -5.20
C LEU A 154 5.95 -7.87 -4.57
N HIS A 155 5.70 -7.94 -3.27
CA HIS A 155 5.73 -9.18 -2.52
C HIS A 155 4.66 -10.14 -3.03
N ARG A 156 5.01 -11.42 -3.11
CA ARG A 156 4.07 -12.49 -3.45
C ARG A 156 3.86 -13.35 -2.23
N TRP A 157 2.64 -13.29 -1.72
CA TRP A 157 2.22 -14.03 -0.55
C TRP A 157 2.11 -15.53 -0.87
N PRO A 158 2.69 -16.41 -0.04
CA PRO A 158 2.43 -17.84 -0.15
C PRO A 158 0.94 -18.10 0.11
N ALA A 159 0.26 -18.78 -0.81
CA ALA A 159 -1.16 -19.13 -0.63
C ALA A 159 -1.43 -19.95 0.65
N SER A 160 -0.41 -20.67 1.14
CA SER A 160 -0.44 -21.40 2.41
C SER A 160 -0.75 -20.49 3.61
N ASP A 161 -0.33 -19.23 3.55
CA ASP A 161 -0.32 -18.33 4.71
C ASP A 161 -1.73 -17.76 4.98
N PHE A 162 -2.61 -17.79 3.97
CA PHE A 162 -3.95 -17.21 4.05
C PHE A 162 -5.08 -18.22 3.82
N ARG A 163 -4.78 -19.48 3.48
CA ARG A 163 -5.77 -20.49 3.04
C ARG A 163 -6.75 -19.95 1.97
N VAL A 164 -6.28 -18.99 1.19
CA VAL A 164 -7.01 -18.39 0.07
C VAL A 164 -6.70 -19.21 -1.19
N ALA A 165 -7.69 -19.39 -2.05
CA ALA A 165 -7.44 -19.98 -3.36
C ALA A 165 -6.36 -19.17 -4.10
N THR A 166 -5.31 -19.84 -4.61
CA THR A 166 -4.15 -19.18 -5.24
C THR A 166 -4.53 -18.14 -6.29
N GLU A 167 -5.58 -18.41 -7.08
CA GLU A 167 -6.08 -17.49 -8.10
C GLU A 167 -6.66 -16.20 -7.51
N GLN A 168 -7.41 -16.32 -6.42
CA GLN A 168 -8.03 -15.18 -5.74
C GLN A 168 -6.99 -14.29 -5.06
N LEU A 169 -5.98 -14.90 -4.45
CA LEU A 169 -4.83 -14.18 -3.88
C LEU A 169 -4.07 -13.44 -4.99
N ARG A 170 -3.80 -14.10 -6.13
CA ARG A 170 -3.13 -13.46 -7.27
C ARG A 170 -3.90 -12.27 -7.84
N ARG A 171 -5.22 -12.40 -8.00
CA ARG A 171 -6.07 -11.27 -8.44
C ARG A 171 -6.01 -10.10 -7.47
N TRP A 172 -5.98 -10.38 -6.18
CA TRP A 172 -5.85 -9.35 -5.16
C TRP A 172 -4.49 -8.64 -5.20
N GLU A 173 -3.39 -9.40 -5.28
CA GLU A 173 -2.03 -8.87 -5.43
C GLU A 173 -1.89 -8.03 -6.70
N ARG A 174 -2.57 -8.43 -7.78
CA ARG A 174 -2.52 -7.78 -9.10
C ARG A 174 -3.69 -6.83 -9.38
N ARG A 175 -4.50 -6.48 -8.38
CA ARG A 175 -5.77 -5.73 -8.54
C ARG A 175 -5.64 -4.38 -9.26
N PHE A 176 -4.44 -3.81 -9.31
CA PHE A 176 -4.14 -2.54 -10.00
C PHE A 176 -3.40 -2.70 -11.33
N LEU A 177 -3.00 -3.92 -11.68
CA LEU A 177 -2.28 -4.25 -12.92
C LEU A 177 -3.21 -4.71 -14.05
N GLU A 178 -4.44 -5.09 -13.73
CA GLU A 178 -5.46 -5.62 -14.65
C GLU A 178 -6.44 -4.56 -15.14
#